data_AF-A0A1S8C7J3-F1
#
_entry.id   AF-A0A1S8C7J3-F1
#
_cell.length_a   1.000
_cell.length_b   1.000
_cell.length_c   1.000
_cell.angle_alpha   90.00
_cell.angle_beta   90.00
_cell.angle_gamma   90.00
#
_symmetry.space_group_name_H-M   'P 1'
#
loop_
_entity.id
_entity.type
_entity.pdbx_description
1 polymer ?
#
loop_
_entity_poly.entity_id
_entity_poly.type
_entity_poly.pdbx_seq_one_letter_code
_entity_poly.pdbx_strand_id
1 'polypeptide(L)'
;MLAARARGVLDRLPVFDRLTPDGVAWDAPARTVRADAVLWATGFRAALDHLAPLHLRAPGGGIAMDGTRVVAEPRLHLVGYGPSASTIGANRAGPSAVRELLRTLRGDVAA
;
A
#
# COMPACT_ATOMS: atom_id res chain seq x y z
N MET A 1 0.44 2.65 23.45
CA MET A 1 -0.35 1.40 23.37
C MET A 1 -0.90 0.92 24.71
N LEU A 2 -0.09 0.83 25.79
CA LEU A 2 -0.54 0.35 27.11
C LEU A 2 -1.80 1.07 27.64
N ALA A 3 -1.84 2.40 27.59
CA ALA A 3 -3.02 3.17 28.00
C ALA A 3 -4.27 2.94 27.12
N ALA A 4 -4.10 2.60 25.84
CA ALA A 4 -5.23 2.26 24.97
C ALA A 4 -5.74 0.84 25.27
N ARG A 5 -4.84 -0.11 25.53
CA ARG A 5 -5.18 -1.47 25.97
C ARG A 5 -5.89 -1.45 27.33
N ALA A 6 -5.37 -0.69 28.29
CA ALA A 6 -5.97 -0.55 29.61
C ALA A 6 -7.39 0.03 29.56
N ARG A 7 -7.67 0.92 28.59
CA ARG A 7 -9.01 1.49 28.35
C ARG A 7 -9.92 0.58 27.51
N GLY A 8 -9.45 -0.59 27.07
CA GLY A 8 -10.25 -1.53 26.28
C GLY A 8 -10.60 -1.05 24.86
N VAL A 9 -10.05 0.07 24.38
CA VAL A 9 -10.42 0.65 23.07
C VAL A 9 -9.76 -0.05 21.86
N LEU A 10 -8.91 -1.06 22.12
CA LEU A 10 -8.28 -1.87 21.08
C LEU A 10 -9.04 -3.18 20.85
N ASP A 11 -10.37 -3.12 20.85
CA ASP A 11 -11.24 -4.22 20.45
C ASP A 11 -11.68 -4.01 18.99
N ARG A 12 -11.29 -4.95 18.11
CA ARG A 12 -11.51 -4.81 16.66
C ARG A 12 -12.85 -5.41 16.29
N LEU A 13 -13.72 -4.59 15.71
CA LEU A 13 -14.91 -5.07 15.01
C LEU A 13 -14.59 -5.41 13.54
N PRO A 14 -15.31 -6.37 12.92
CA PRO A 14 -15.32 -6.50 11.46
C PRO A 14 -15.77 -5.18 10.82
N VAL A 15 -15.47 -4.97 9.55
CA VAL A 15 -16.04 -3.81 8.84
C VAL A 15 -17.56 -3.92 8.87
N PHE A 16 -18.25 -2.79 9.04
CA PHE A 16 -19.70 -2.74 8.96
C PHE A 16 -20.19 -3.05 7.55
N ASP A 17 -21.44 -3.50 7.43
CA ASP A 17 -22.06 -3.85 6.15
C ASP A 17 -22.58 -2.60 5.42
N ARG A 18 -23.03 -1.58 6.16
CA ARG A 18 -23.46 -0.30 5.59
C ARG A 18 -23.33 0.89 6.54
N LEU A 19 -23.32 2.08 5.94
CA LEU A 19 -23.59 3.35 6.62
C LEU A 19 -25.11 3.53 6.78
N THR A 20 -25.52 4.15 7.87
CA THR A 20 -26.88 4.61 8.13
C THR A 20 -26.86 6.14 8.28
N PRO A 21 -28.01 6.82 8.28
CA PRO A 21 -28.05 8.28 8.50
C PRO A 21 -27.34 8.75 9.77
N ASP A 22 -27.29 7.91 10.81
CA ASP A 22 -26.74 8.26 12.13
C ASP A 22 -25.50 7.43 12.53
N GLY A 23 -24.94 6.61 11.63
CA GLY A 23 -23.78 5.77 11.95
C GLY A 23 -23.53 4.58 11.02
N VAL A 24 -23.28 3.41 11.59
CA VAL A 24 -22.92 2.17 10.88
C VAL A 24 -23.69 0.96 11.41
N ALA A 25 -23.83 -0.08 10.59
CA ALA A 25 -24.58 -1.28 10.95
C ALA A 25 -23.99 -2.59 10.38
N TRP A 26 -24.14 -3.66 11.15
CA TRP A 26 -23.90 -5.06 10.77
C TRP A 26 -25.24 -5.79 10.72
N ASP A 27 -25.38 -6.72 9.78
CA ASP A 27 -26.62 -7.48 9.58
C ASP A 27 -26.60 -8.85 10.28
N ALA A 28 -25.42 -9.45 10.46
CA ALA A 28 -25.26 -10.78 11.05
C ALA A 28 -24.01 -10.89 11.95
N PRO A 29 -24.15 -10.82 13.29
CA PRO A 29 -25.37 -10.50 14.03
C PRO A 29 -25.78 -9.03 13.86
N ALA A 30 -27.08 -8.76 13.92
CA ALA A 30 -27.61 -7.41 13.81
C ALA A 30 -27.02 -6.51 14.91
N ARG A 31 -26.34 -5.43 14.52
CA ARG A 31 -25.76 -4.44 15.43
C ARG A 31 -25.72 -3.07 14.76
N THR A 32 -25.96 -2.02 15.54
CA THR A 32 -25.78 -0.63 15.11
C THR A 32 -24.83 0.10 16.06
N VAL A 33 -24.06 1.04 15.51
CA VAL A 33 -23.24 1.97 16.28
C VAL A 33 -23.48 3.36 15.72
N ARG A 34 -23.91 4.30 16.58
CA ARG A 34 -24.02 5.70 16.21
C ARG A 34 -22.63 6.31 16.05
N ALA A 35 -22.44 7.11 15.02
CA ALA A 35 -21.17 7.79 14.76
C ALA A 35 -21.41 9.11 14.03
N ASP A 36 -20.86 10.20 14.56
CA ASP A 36 -20.92 11.52 13.91
C ASP A 36 -19.86 11.65 12.80
N ALA A 37 -18.80 10.85 12.86
CA ALA A 37 -17.71 10.84 11.89
C ALA A 37 -17.16 9.43 11.69
N VAL A 38 -16.71 9.16 10.46
CA VAL A 38 -16.00 7.92 10.09
C VAL A 38 -14.62 8.27 9.58
N LEU A 39 -13.59 7.78 10.27
CA LEU A 39 -12.20 7.90 9.83
C LEU A 39 -11.82 6.71 8.95
N TRP A 40 -11.66 6.95 7.65
CA TRP A 40 -11.18 5.95 6.70
C TRP A 40 -9.66 5.78 6.79
N ALA A 41 -9.21 5.04 7.80
CA ALA A 41 -7.82 4.62 7.96
C ALA A 41 -7.49 3.36 7.11
N THR A 42 -8.01 3.27 5.88
CA THR A 42 -7.95 2.08 5.02
C THR A 42 -6.71 2.05 4.10
N GLY A 43 -5.70 2.86 4.40
CA GLY A 43 -4.46 2.94 3.64
C GLY A 43 -4.55 3.82 2.39
N PHE A 44 -3.59 3.64 1.48
CA PHE A 44 -3.37 4.50 0.31
C PHE A 44 -3.10 3.65 -0.94
N ARG A 45 -3.33 4.24 -2.12
CA ARG A 45 -2.85 3.71 -3.40
C ARG A 45 -1.56 4.44 -3.80
N ALA A 46 -0.69 3.75 -4.55
CA ALA A 46 0.51 4.36 -5.09
C ALA A 46 0.16 5.43 -6.16
N ALA A 47 0.72 6.64 -6.00
CA ALA A 47 0.53 7.77 -6.89
C ALA A 47 1.37 7.63 -8.17
N LEU A 48 0.92 6.74 -9.06
CA LEU A 48 1.66 6.32 -10.26
C LEU A 48 0.89 6.56 -11.56
N ASP A 49 -0.04 7.52 -11.57
CA ASP A 49 -0.91 7.77 -12.72
C ASP A 49 -0.13 8.27 -13.94
N HIS A 50 1.01 8.93 -13.71
CA HIS A 50 1.95 9.30 -14.78
C HIS A 50 2.55 8.08 -15.52
N LEU A 51 2.44 6.87 -14.96
CA LEU A 51 2.88 5.61 -15.58
C LEU A 51 1.73 4.85 -16.25
N ALA A 52 0.49 5.36 -16.23
CA ALA A 52 -0.66 4.67 -16.81
C ALA A 52 -0.49 4.24 -18.28
N PRO A 53 0.14 5.03 -19.17
CA PRO A 53 0.37 4.62 -20.57
C PRO A 53 1.27 3.38 -20.74
N LEU A 54 2.03 2.98 -19.71
CA LEU A 54 2.89 1.80 -19.76
C LEU A 54 2.13 0.50 -19.44
N HIS A 55 0.86 0.58 -19.03
CA HIS A 55 0.01 -0.58 -18.75
C HIS A 55 0.61 -1.61 -17.77
N LEU A 56 1.36 -1.14 -16.78
CA LEU A 56 2.14 -1.98 -15.85
C LEU A 56 1.34 -2.56 -14.67
N ARG A 57 0.08 -2.16 -14.49
CA ARG A 57 -0.74 -2.60 -13.35
C ARG A 57 -1.26 -4.02 -13.58
N ALA A 58 -1.02 -4.91 -12.63
CA ALA A 58 -1.56 -6.27 -12.57
C ALA A 58 -3.03 -6.25 -12.09
N PRO A 59 -3.77 -7.37 -12.26
CA PRO A 59 -5.05 -7.55 -11.58
C PRO A 59 -4.92 -7.25 -10.08
N GLY A 60 -5.79 -6.38 -9.55
CA GLY A 60 -5.68 -5.85 -8.18
C GLY A 60 -5.04 -4.45 -8.06
N GLY A 61 -4.54 -3.89 -9.17
CA GLY A 61 -4.11 -2.50 -9.28
C GLY A 61 -2.68 -2.19 -8.80
N GLY A 62 -1.95 -3.19 -8.30
CA GLY A 62 -0.52 -3.08 -7.98
C GLY A 62 0.37 -3.22 -9.22
N ILE A 63 1.64 -2.82 -9.09
CA ILE A 63 2.69 -3.09 -10.09
C ILE A 63 3.60 -4.16 -9.50
N ALA A 64 3.87 -5.23 -10.24
CA ALA A 64 4.76 -6.29 -9.80
C ALA A 64 6.21 -5.81 -9.79
N MET A 65 6.90 -6.05 -8.67
CA MET A 65 8.27 -5.58 -8.44
C MET A 65 9.17 -6.71 -7.94
N ASP A 66 10.45 -6.63 -8.34
CA ASP A 66 11.55 -7.39 -7.78
C ASP A 66 12.56 -6.41 -7.16
N GLY A 67 12.65 -6.40 -5.83
CA GLY A 67 13.35 -5.33 -5.12
C GLY A 67 12.76 -3.95 -5.43
N THR A 68 13.51 -3.12 -6.14
CA THR A 68 13.04 -1.79 -6.59
C THR A 68 12.59 -1.77 -8.05
N ARG A 69 12.92 -2.80 -8.83
CA ARG A 69 12.71 -2.89 -10.27
C ARG A 69 11.28 -3.34 -10.57
N VAL A 70 10.67 -2.75 -11.60
CA VAL A 70 9.39 -3.23 -12.13
C VAL A 70 9.64 -4.45 -13.02
N VAL A 71 8.92 -5.55 -12.75
CA VAL A 71 9.14 -6.82 -13.45
C VAL A 71 8.88 -6.69 -14.96
N ALA A 72 7.81 -5.99 -15.33
CA ALA A 72 7.41 -5.82 -16.73
C ALA A 72 8.18 -4.72 -17.50
N GLU A 73 8.94 -3.87 -16.81
CA GLU A 73 9.79 -2.85 -17.44
C GLU A 73 11.08 -2.72 -16.61
N PRO A 74 12.13 -3.51 -16.94
CA PRO A 74 13.36 -3.60 -16.15
C PRO A 74 14.16 -2.30 -16.01
N ARG A 75 13.88 -1.27 -16.81
CA ARG A 75 14.52 0.06 -16.71
C ARG A 75 13.80 0.97 -15.72
N LEU A 76 12.59 0.62 -15.29
CA LEU A 76 11.80 1.38 -14.34
C LEU A 76 12.01 0.85 -12.92
N HIS A 77 12.32 1.76 -12.00
CA HIS A 77 12.44 1.49 -10.58
C HIS A 77 11.44 2.33 -9.77
N LEU A 78 10.78 1.72 -8.79
CA LEU A 78 9.89 2.40 -7.86
C LEU A 78 10.52 2.41 -6.47
N VAL A 79 11.00 3.57 -6.04
CA VAL A 79 11.67 3.77 -4.74
C VAL A 79 10.72 4.49 -3.78
N GLY A 80 10.65 4.04 -2.53
CA GLY A 80 9.73 4.57 -1.53
C GLY A 80 8.30 4.02 -1.63
N TYR A 81 8.05 3.09 -2.56
CA TYR A 81 6.79 2.37 -2.70
C TYR A 81 6.89 0.94 -2.18
N GLY A 82 5.74 0.37 -1.81
CA GLY A 82 5.61 -1.03 -1.40
C GLY A 82 6.54 -1.39 -0.22
N PRO A 83 7.37 -2.45 -0.33
CA PRO A 83 8.28 -2.86 0.74
C PRO A 83 9.28 -1.79 1.21
N SER A 84 9.51 -0.75 0.40
CA SER A 84 10.43 0.34 0.72
C SER A 84 9.77 1.58 1.34
N ALA A 85 8.45 1.55 1.58
CA ALA A 85 7.65 2.68 2.07
C ALA A 85 7.86 2.96 3.58
N SER A 86 9.11 3.28 3.95
CA SER A 86 9.49 3.82 5.26
C SER A 86 10.71 4.72 5.09
N THR A 87 11.00 5.59 6.06
CA THR A 87 12.18 6.47 5.99
C THR A 87 13.48 5.68 5.83
N ILE A 88 13.64 4.62 6.62
CA ILE A 88 14.83 3.75 6.57
C ILE A 88 14.82 2.88 5.30
N GLY A 89 13.66 2.32 4.94
CA GLY A 89 13.50 1.48 3.76
C GLY A 89 13.80 2.22 2.46
N ALA A 90 13.28 3.45 2.32
CA ALA A 90 13.53 4.31 1.18
C ALA A 90 15.02 4.66 1.06
N ASN A 91 15.68 4.98 2.18
CA ASN A 91 17.12 5.28 2.20
C ASN A 91 17.97 4.08 1.71
N ARG A 92 17.59 2.85 2.05
CA ARG A 92 18.28 1.63 1.57
C ARG A 92 17.93 1.27 0.12
N ALA A 93 16.73 1.60 -0.32
CA ALA A 93 16.24 1.30 -1.66
C ALA A 93 16.98 2.11 -2.75
N GLY A 94 17.31 3.38 -2.48
CA GLY A 94 18.04 4.24 -3.44
C GLY A 94 19.34 3.63 -3.97
N PRO A 95 20.33 3.30 -3.12
CA PRO A 95 21.57 2.67 -3.56
C PRO A 95 21.37 1.29 -4.21
N SER A 96 20.29 0.59 -3.87
CA SER A 96 19.97 -0.71 -4.48
C SER A 96 19.45 -0.53 -5.91
N ALA A 97 18.55 0.43 -6.13
CA ALA A 97 18.07 0.81 -7.46
C ALA A 97 19.22 1.26 -8.37
N VAL A 98 20.12 2.12 -7.88
CA VAL A 98 21.27 2.60 -8.68
C VAL A 98 22.19 1.45 -9.10
N ARG A 99 22.54 0.54 -8.17
CA ARG A 99 23.40 -0.61 -8.49
C ARG A 99 22.78 -1.54 -9.53
N GLU A 100 21.46 -1.76 -9.44
CA GLU A 100 20.74 -2.58 -10.41
C GLU A 100 20.63 -1.89 -11.77
N LEU A 101 20.27 -0.62 -11.81
CA LEU A 101 20.19 0.15 -13.05
C LEU A 101 21.54 0.21 -13.77
N LEU A 102 22.66 0.38 -13.04
CA LEU A 102 23.99 0.36 -13.64
C LEU A 102 24.34 -0.99 -14.28
N ARG A 103 23.91 -2.12 -13.71
CA ARG A 103 24.06 -3.45 -14.34
C ARG A 103 23.22 -3.55 -15.61
N THR A 104 21.97 -3.09 -15.57
CA THR A 104 21.07 -3.07 -16.74
C THR A 104 21.68 -2.24 -17.87
N LEU A 105 22.20 -1.04 -17.58
CA LEU A 105 22.79 -0.14 -18.57
C LEU A 105 24.12 -0.67 -19.15
N ARG A 106 24.84 -1.52 -18.43
CA ARG A 106 26.05 -2.20 -18.91
C ARG A 106 25.76 -3.42 -19.78
N GLY A 107 24.51 -3.87 -19.83
CA GLY A 107 24.12 -5.10 -20.53
C GLY A 107 24.37 -6.38 -19.72
N ASP A 108 24.64 -6.26 -18.42
CA ASP A 108 25.01 -7.39 -17.55
C ASP A 108 23.80 -8.24 -17.12
N VAL A 109 22.58 -7.83 -17.47
CA VAL A 109 21.33 -8.53 -17.14
C VAL A 109 20.84 -9.24 -18.39
N ALA A 110 20.96 -10.56 -18.42
CA ALA A 110 20.39 -11.40 -19.46
C ALA A 110 18.88 -11.15 -19.58
N ALA A 111 18.41 -11.06 -20.82
CA ALA A 111 17.00 -10.88 -21.18
C ALA A 111 16.10 -11.99 -20.59
#